data_AF-A0AAI8GN49-F1
#
_entry.id   AF-A0AAI8GN49-F1
#
_cell.length_a   1.000
_cell.length_b   1.000
_cell.length_c   1.000
_cell.angle_alpha   90.00
_cell.angle_beta   90.00
_cell.angle_gamma   90.00
#
_symmetry.space_group_name_H-M   'P 1'
#
loop_
_entity.id
_entity.type
_entity.pdbx_description
1 polymer ?
#
loop_
_entity_poly.entity_id
_entity_poly.type
_entity_poly.pdbx_seq_one_letter_code
_entity_poly.pdbx_strand_id
1 'polypeptide(L)'
;MPSLKSELKTVTEVYSGALTEVGNWCCGYVKVEFLWPDQVYIQSFEGRDFFLVPPCTGPDGDVMYAAVALKLAEAEEHSVGAKAINELLSAMTWSKDKSAVVVAWGGGRRLHPCLGKESADVTDRAYFPDLPENLSEKAKLALALYREGKSMDHVVYACLSFLKILNVQFSNPHAQMAWINNSVASICGHEARRRLEELTQTESDVGQYLFVSSRCAIAHAFASPLVNPDDPSDERRLRQDYPLIKELAVVVVEQVFGVRSPSTVYAEHLYELAGFKEWFPSDVRENATLLAQSCGSIRFPRLRFELVGRDGYAPLDELEATFLEAADGCALIECRSVRYPVSIKLYLNFAEERLQLDLLNGVWCGDDGTADAAQAVSDMLRFRWDYYRQYIFQVRSVPDDIVLGRASAFIPENHWLDPNELNEVRRFEDLAQMRRAAKNDL
;
A
#
# COMPACT_ATOMS: atom_id res chain seq x y z
N MET A 1 13.02 16.98 -14.00
CA MET A 1 12.85 15.76 -14.83
C MET A 1 11.65 16.00 -15.73
N PRO A 2 11.73 15.74 -17.04
CA PRO A 2 10.54 15.75 -17.89
C PRO A 2 9.58 14.69 -17.35
N SER A 3 8.29 15.00 -17.20
CA SER A 3 7.31 13.99 -16.80
C SER A 3 7.31 12.91 -17.87
N LEU A 4 7.77 11.71 -17.52
CA LEU A 4 7.41 10.49 -18.25
C LEU A 4 5.90 10.33 -18.07
N LYS A 5 5.09 11.10 -18.81
CA LYS A 5 3.72 10.68 -19.11
C LYS A 5 3.91 9.48 -20.02
N SER A 6 3.96 8.28 -19.44
CA SER A 6 3.74 7.07 -20.21
C SER A 6 2.47 7.31 -21.03
N GLU A 7 2.53 7.11 -22.34
CA GLU A 7 1.33 7.18 -23.17
C GLU A 7 0.28 6.26 -22.56
N LEU A 8 -0.89 6.82 -22.22
CA LEU A 8 -1.96 6.05 -21.65
C LEU A 8 -2.40 5.00 -22.68
N LYS A 9 -2.53 3.75 -22.22
CA LYS A 9 -3.07 2.66 -23.02
C LYS A 9 -4.46 3.02 -23.56
N THR A 10 -4.80 2.48 -24.72
CA THR A 10 -6.11 2.65 -25.34
C THR A 10 -7.19 1.90 -24.56
N VAL A 11 -8.46 2.31 -24.72
CA VAL A 11 -9.61 1.58 -24.16
C VAL A 11 -9.58 0.10 -24.54
N THR A 12 -9.23 -0.24 -25.78
CA THR A 12 -9.19 -1.63 -26.26
C THR A 12 -8.13 -2.48 -25.56
N GLU A 13 -6.98 -1.88 -25.22
CA GLU A 13 -5.92 -2.56 -24.47
C GLU A 13 -6.33 -2.79 -23.02
N VAL A 14 -6.93 -1.78 -22.38
CA VAL A 14 -7.32 -1.84 -20.96
C VAL A 14 -8.56 -2.71 -20.73
N TYR A 15 -9.61 -2.51 -21.51
CA TYR A 15 -10.86 -3.26 -21.41
C TYR A 15 -10.76 -4.55 -22.22
N SER A 16 -9.86 -5.43 -21.78
CA SER A 16 -9.61 -6.74 -22.36
C SER A 16 -9.81 -7.86 -21.32
N GLY A 17 -9.78 -9.13 -21.76
CA GLY A 17 -9.92 -10.29 -20.88
C GLY A 17 -11.20 -10.27 -20.04
N ALA A 18 -11.06 -10.46 -18.73
CA ALA A 18 -12.18 -10.55 -17.78
C ALA A 18 -13.12 -9.34 -17.80
N LEU A 19 -12.62 -8.14 -18.11
CA LEU A 19 -13.44 -6.92 -18.16
C LEU A 19 -14.41 -6.88 -19.35
N THR A 20 -14.21 -7.73 -20.37
CA THR A 20 -15.11 -7.85 -21.53
C THR A 20 -16.25 -8.85 -21.31
N GLU A 21 -16.19 -9.62 -20.21
CA GLU A 21 -17.19 -10.62 -19.92
C GLU A 21 -18.56 -10.00 -19.66
N VAL A 22 -19.58 -10.65 -20.22
CA VAL A 22 -20.97 -10.34 -19.89
C VAL A 22 -21.25 -10.77 -18.46
N GLY A 23 -21.75 -9.87 -17.63
CA GLY A 23 -22.04 -10.14 -16.22
C GLY A 23 -22.83 -9.03 -15.55
N ASN A 24 -23.08 -9.16 -14.25
CA ASN A 24 -23.64 -8.08 -13.45
C ASN A 24 -22.49 -7.25 -12.85
N TRP A 25 -22.15 -6.12 -13.46
CA TRP A 25 -21.00 -5.32 -13.04
C TRP A 25 -21.43 -4.08 -12.28
N CYS A 26 -20.75 -3.74 -11.19
CA CYS A 26 -20.80 -2.41 -10.57
C CYS A 26 -19.46 -1.70 -10.76
N CYS A 27 -19.48 -0.43 -11.17
CA CYS A 27 -18.28 0.32 -11.48
C CYS A 27 -18.36 1.73 -10.87
N GLY A 28 -17.35 2.11 -10.08
CA GLY A 28 -17.14 3.47 -9.63
C GLY A 28 -15.96 4.09 -10.38
N TYR A 29 -16.19 5.16 -11.13
CA TYR A 29 -15.11 5.92 -11.77
C TYR A 29 -14.52 6.87 -10.73
N VAL A 30 -13.19 6.93 -10.64
CA VAL A 30 -12.51 7.55 -9.50
C VAL A 30 -11.53 8.64 -9.89
N LYS A 31 -11.41 9.62 -8.98
CA LYS A 31 -10.27 10.52 -8.85
C LYS A 31 -9.53 10.18 -7.56
N VAL A 32 -8.21 10.10 -7.63
CA VAL A 32 -7.35 9.69 -6.51
C VAL A 32 -6.10 10.57 -6.43
N GLU A 33 -5.58 10.75 -5.22
CA GLU A 33 -4.33 11.50 -4.94
C GLU A 33 -3.13 10.59 -4.63
N PHE A 34 -3.26 9.29 -4.92
CA PHE A 34 -2.18 8.31 -4.81
C PHE A 34 -1.98 7.61 -6.13
N LEU A 35 -0.79 7.03 -6.33
CA LEU A 35 -0.43 6.35 -7.57
C LEU A 35 -1.38 5.16 -7.82
N TRP A 36 -2.06 5.21 -8.96
CA TRP A 36 -2.97 4.19 -9.44
C TRP A 36 -2.21 3.15 -10.29
N PRO A 37 -2.65 1.89 -10.43
CA PRO A 37 -2.02 0.97 -11.37
C PRO A 37 -2.09 1.49 -12.81
N ASP A 38 -1.08 1.18 -13.62
CA ASP A 38 -0.98 1.47 -15.08
C ASP A 38 -1.52 0.32 -15.96
N GLN A 39 -1.98 -0.75 -15.33
CA GLN A 39 -2.61 -1.92 -15.91
C GLN A 39 -3.75 -2.38 -15.01
N VAL A 40 -4.63 -3.26 -15.50
CA VAL A 40 -5.71 -3.79 -14.66
C VAL A 40 -5.08 -4.59 -13.51
N TYR A 41 -5.36 -4.17 -12.28
CA TYR A 41 -4.86 -4.82 -11.06
C TYR A 41 -6.05 -5.37 -10.26
N ILE A 42 -5.95 -6.62 -9.82
CA ILE A 42 -6.99 -7.23 -8.99
C ILE A 42 -6.60 -7.07 -7.52
N GLN A 43 -7.42 -6.35 -6.77
CA GLN A 43 -7.31 -6.20 -5.33
C GLN A 43 -8.38 -7.05 -4.66
N SER A 44 -7.97 -8.09 -3.93
CA SER A 44 -8.88 -8.80 -3.03
C SER A 44 -9.09 -7.97 -1.76
N PHE A 45 -10.33 -7.84 -1.32
CA PHE A 45 -10.71 -7.10 -0.09
C PHE A 45 -12.04 -7.63 0.45
N GLU A 46 -12.11 -7.95 1.74
CA GLU A 46 -13.33 -8.48 2.39
C GLU A 46 -13.94 -9.69 1.63
N GLY A 47 -13.06 -10.58 1.13
CA GLY A 47 -13.43 -11.79 0.40
C GLY A 47 -13.97 -11.55 -1.02
N ARG A 48 -13.75 -10.37 -1.60
CA ARG A 48 -14.17 -10.01 -2.98
C ARG A 48 -13.00 -9.52 -3.81
N ASP A 49 -13.03 -9.81 -5.10
CA ASP A 49 -12.02 -9.34 -6.05
C ASP A 49 -12.49 -8.08 -6.78
N PHE A 50 -11.76 -6.99 -6.57
CA PHE A 50 -12.00 -5.70 -7.21
C PHE A 50 -10.99 -5.46 -8.31
N PHE A 51 -11.47 -5.00 -9.47
CA PHE A 51 -10.64 -4.64 -10.60
C PHE A 51 -10.33 -3.15 -10.54
N LEU A 52 -9.09 -2.79 -10.23
CA LEU A 52 -8.58 -1.44 -10.36
C LEU A 52 -8.20 -1.23 -11.83
N VAL A 53 -9.02 -0.47 -12.54
CA VAL A 53 -8.89 -0.19 -13.96
C VAL A 53 -8.09 1.11 -14.13
N PRO A 54 -6.98 1.11 -14.90
CA PRO A 54 -6.18 2.30 -15.14
C PRO A 54 -6.94 3.35 -15.98
N PRO A 55 -6.57 4.64 -15.89
CA PRO A 55 -7.01 5.62 -16.87
C PRO A 55 -6.52 5.21 -18.28
N CYS A 56 -7.32 5.50 -19.30
CA CYS A 56 -7.03 5.09 -20.68
C CYS A 56 -7.46 6.16 -21.69
N THR A 57 -7.06 6.01 -22.94
CA THR A 57 -7.44 6.90 -24.05
C THR A 57 -8.52 6.29 -24.93
N GLY A 58 -9.56 7.08 -25.20
CA GLY A 58 -10.61 6.75 -26.15
C GLY A 58 -10.13 6.86 -27.61
N PRO A 59 -10.96 6.44 -28.58
CA PRO A 59 -10.63 6.48 -30.01
C PRO A 59 -10.27 7.87 -30.53
N ASP A 60 -10.88 8.91 -29.96
CA ASP A 60 -10.69 10.31 -30.35
C ASP A 60 -9.60 11.03 -29.53
N GLY A 61 -8.82 10.27 -28.73
CA GLY A 61 -7.76 10.81 -27.86
C GLY A 61 -8.26 11.35 -26.51
N ASP A 62 -9.56 11.25 -26.25
CA ASP A 62 -10.18 11.62 -24.98
C ASP A 62 -9.67 10.77 -23.81
N VAL A 63 -9.38 11.41 -22.67
CA VAL A 63 -8.95 10.71 -21.46
C VAL A 63 -10.17 10.13 -20.74
N MET A 64 -10.09 8.87 -20.34
CA MET A 64 -11.09 8.19 -19.54
C MET A 64 -10.64 8.14 -18.08
N TYR A 65 -11.59 8.23 -17.14
CA TYR A 65 -11.28 8.09 -15.72
C TYR A 65 -10.72 6.69 -15.38
N ALA A 66 -9.87 6.64 -14.36
CA ALA A 66 -9.60 5.40 -13.64
C ALA A 66 -10.89 4.86 -13.01
N ALA A 67 -10.96 3.56 -12.72
CA ALA A 67 -12.17 2.98 -12.12
C ALA A 67 -11.86 1.84 -11.16
N VAL A 68 -12.83 1.58 -10.27
CA VAL A 68 -12.92 0.34 -9.49
C VAL A 68 -14.16 -0.39 -9.97
N ALA A 69 -13.97 -1.59 -10.51
CA ALA A 69 -15.05 -2.45 -10.95
C ALA A 69 -15.16 -3.69 -10.06
N LEU A 70 -16.38 -4.17 -9.86
CA LEU A 70 -16.69 -5.37 -9.11
C LEU A 70 -17.73 -6.17 -9.89
N LYS A 71 -17.45 -7.45 -10.14
CA LYS A 71 -18.42 -8.38 -10.71
C LYS A 71 -19.30 -8.91 -9.57
N LEU A 72 -20.58 -8.60 -9.63
CA LEU A 72 -21.58 -9.01 -8.66
C LEU A 72 -22.14 -10.39 -9.00
N ALA A 73 -22.70 -11.05 -8.00
CA ALA A 73 -23.57 -12.20 -8.25
C ALA A 73 -24.78 -11.76 -9.09
N GLU A 74 -25.36 -12.68 -9.87
CA GLU A 74 -26.44 -12.35 -10.83
C GLU A 74 -27.66 -11.70 -10.17
N ALA A 75 -27.99 -12.11 -8.94
CA ALA A 75 -29.12 -11.56 -8.16
C ALA A 75 -28.73 -10.41 -7.21
N GLU A 76 -27.45 -10.01 -7.16
CA GLU A 76 -26.98 -8.99 -6.23
C GLU A 76 -27.22 -7.58 -6.77
N GLU A 77 -27.73 -6.70 -5.90
CA GLU A 77 -28.05 -5.33 -6.30
C GLU A 77 -26.80 -4.46 -6.47
N HIS A 78 -26.88 -3.51 -7.42
CA HIS A 78 -25.85 -2.50 -7.64
C HIS A 78 -25.51 -1.69 -6.38
N SER A 79 -26.48 -1.45 -5.49
CA SER A 79 -26.30 -0.73 -4.22
C SER A 79 -25.30 -1.43 -3.29
N VAL A 80 -25.33 -2.77 -3.25
CA VAL A 80 -24.38 -3.60 -2.50
C VAL A 80 -22.98 -3.48 -3.08
N GLY A 81 -22.87 -3.55 -4.42
CA GLY A 81 -21.61 -3.34 -5.13
C GLY A 81 -21.02 -1.94 -4.89
N ALA A 82 -21.85 -0.91 -4.95
CA ALA A 82 -21.43 0.47 -4.72
C ALA A 82 -20.97 0.69 -3.27
N LYS A 83 -21.66 0.08 -2.29
CA LYS A 83 -21.20 0.07 -0.89
C LYS A 83 -19.83 -0.60 -0.76
N ALA A 84 -19.65 -1.79 -1.33
CA ALA A 84 -18.39 -2.53 -1.27
C ALA A 84 -17.22 -1.74 -1.90
N ILE A 85 -17.44 -1.11 -3.07
CA ILE A 85 -16.45 -0.23 -3.71
C ILE A 85 -16.09 0.95 -2.81
N ASN A 86 -17.08 1.56 -2.15
CA ASN A 86 -16.82 2.65 -1.22
C ASN A 86 -16.03 2.22 0.03
N GLU A 87 -16.30 1.02 0.56
CA GLU A 87 -15.55 0.45 1.68
C GLU A 87 -14.08 0.22 1.29
N LEU A 88 -13.81 -0.38 0.12
CA LEU A 88 -12.45 -0.54 -0.40
C LEU A 88 -11.75 0.82 -0.53
N LEU A 89 -12.38 1.81 -1.16
CA LEU A 89 -11.78 3.13 -1.33
C LEU A 89 -11.51 3.84 0.01
N SER A 90 -12.33 3.57 1.04
CA SER A 90 -12.12 4.10 2.40
C SER A 90 -10.91 3.45 3.05
N ALA A 91 -10.75 2.13 2.91
CA ALA A 91 -9.57 1.39 3.35
C ALA A 91 -8.28 1.87 2.63
N MET A 92 -8.34 2.09 1.31
CA MET A 92 -7.21 2.62 0.52
C MET A 92 -6.84 4.05 0.95
N THR A 93 -7.85 4.92 1.14
CA THR A 93 -7.63 6.30 1.60
C THR A 93 -6.97 6.35 2.96
N TRP A 94 -7.40 5.48 3.89
CA TRP A 94 -6.77 5.33 5.20
C TRP A 94 -5.32 4.86 5.07
N SER A 95 -5.08 3.77 4.33
CA SER A 95 -3.76 3.17 4.15
C SER A 95 -2.75 4.11 3.47
N LYS A 96 -3.20 4.97 2.55
CA LYS A 96 -2.33 5.91 1.82
C LYS A 96 -2.31 7.33 2.39
N ASP A 97 -3.19 7.66 3.33
CA ASP A 97 -3.45 9.04 3.77
C ASP A 97 -3.63 10.05 2.61
N LYS A 98 -4.37 9.63 1.58
CA LYS A 98 -4.60 10.39 0.33
C LYS A 98 -6.05 10.25 -0.13
N SER A 99 -6.58 11.27 -0.80
CA SER A 99 -7.99 11.30 -1.17
C SER A 99 -8.34 10.26 -2.26
N ALA A 100 -9.59 9.80 -2.21
CA ALA A 100 -10.23 9.02 -3.26
C ALA A 100 -11.72 9.36 -3.35
N VAL A 101 -12.19 9.68 -4.55
CA VAL A 101 -13.56 10.12 -4.83
C VAL A 101 -14.14 9.34 -5.98
N VAL A 102 -15.36 8.83 -5.81
CA VAL A 102 -16.16 8.33 -6.93
C VAL A 102 -16.86 9.51 -7.60
N VAL A 103 -16.51 9.78 -8.85
CA VAL A 103 -17.07 10.92 -9.62
C VAL A 103 -18.29 10.52 -10.44
N ALA A 104 -18.43 9.25 -10.76
CA ALA A 104 -19.58 8.70 -11.47
C ALA A 104 -19.74 7.21 -11.16
N TRP A 105 -20.96 6.72 -11.30
CA TRP A 105 -21.29 5.29 -11.22
C TRP A 105 -21.64 4.77 -12.60
N GLY A 106 -21.28 3.51 -12.86
CA GLY A 106 -21.63 2.78 -14.07
C GLY A 106 -21.73 1.28 -13.80
N GLY A 107 -21.67 0.50 -14.88
CA GLY A 107 -21.79 -0.95 -14.85
C GLY A 107 -23.05 -1.45 -15.56
N GLY A 108 -23.59 -2.58 -15.11
CA GLY A 108 -24.65 -3.33 -15.76
C GLY A 108 -24.09 -4.54 -16.50
N ARG A 109 -24.65 -4.87 -17.67
CA ARG A 109 -24.31 -6.10 -18.41
C ARG A 109 -22.84 -6.17 -18.86
N ARG A 110 -22.23 -5.01 -19.11
CA ARG A 110 -20.84 -4.83 -19.55
C ARG A 110 -20.26 -3.58 -18.89
N LEU A 111 -18.96 -3.59 -18.68
CA LEU A 111 -18.23 -2.40 -18.28
C LEU A 111 -18.03 -1.48 -19.48
N HIS A 112 -18.16 -0.18 -19.24
CA HIS A 112 -17.88 0.87 -20.21
C HIS A 112 -16.89 1.86 -19.60
N PRO A 113 -16.03 2.51 -20.39
CA PRO A 113 -15.25 3.63 -19.91
C PRO A 113 -16.13 4.87 -19.69
N CYS A 114 -15.70 5.77 -18.82
CA CYS A 114 -16.34 7.06 -18.59
C CYS A 114 -15.36 8.19 -18.93
N LEU A 115 -15.84 9.16 -19.70
CA LEU A 115 -15.07 10.33 -20.10
C LEU A 115 -14.59 11.12 -18.88
N GLY A 116 -13.27 11.31 -18.80
CA GLY A 116 -12.58 12.04 -17.75
C GLY A 116 -11.99 13.35 -18.23
N LYS A 117 -11.91 14.33 -17.32
CA LYS A 117 -11.21 15.61 -17.60
C LYS A 117 -9.76 15.60 -17.13
N GLU A 118 -9.41 14.67 -16.25
CA GLU A 118 -8.12 14.55 -15.58
C GLU A 118 -7.75 13.06 -15.48
N SER A 119 -6.46 12.74 -15.62
CA SER A 119 -5.94 11.40 -15.40
C SER A 119 -5.37 11.27 -14.00
N ALA A 120 -5.64 10.15 -13.32
CA ALA A 120 -4.86 9.77 -12.15
C ALA A 120 -3.38 9.57 -12.53
N ASP A 121 -2.47 9.89 -11.62
CA ASP A 121 -1.07 9.48 -11.77
C ASP A 121 -0.97 7.96 -11.66
N VAL A 122 -0.24 7.33 -12.57
CA VAL A 122 -0.14 5.87 -12.67
C VAL A 122 1.25 5.33 -12.31
N THR A 123 1.32 4.07 -11.95
CA THR A 123 2.55 3.34 -11.64
C THR A 123 2.43 1.86 -11.98
N ASP A 124 3.54 1.27 -12.39
CA ASP A 124 3.71 -0.18 -12.52
C ASP A 124 3.93 -0.89 -11.17
N ARG A 125 3.91 -0.13 -10.06
CA ARG A 125 4.21 -0.58 -8.68
C ARG A 125 3.02 -0.53 -7.74
N ALA A 126 1.81 -0.44 -8.28
CA ALA A 126 0.62 -0.30 -7.46
C ALA A 126 0.44 -1.55 -6.60
N TYR A 127 0.41 -1.34 -5.28
CA TYR A 127 0.29 -2.42 -4.31
C TYR A 127 -0.38 -1.92 -3.03
N PHE A 128 -1.44 -2.61 -2.60
CA PHE A 128 -2.26 -2.24 -1.45
C PHE A 128 -2.50 -3.44 -0.52
N PRO A 129 -1.45 -3.94 0.15
CA PRO A 129 -1.55 -5.16 0.93
C PRO A 129 -2.08 -4.97 2.35
N ASP A 130 -1.91 -3.77 2.93
CA ASP A 130 -2.22 -3.50 4.34
C ASP A 130 -3.54 -2.73 4.46
N LEU A 131 -4.55 -3.19 3.71
CA LEU A 131 -5.88 -2.63 3.81
C LEU A 131 -6.55 -3.13 5.10
N PRO A 132 -7.16 -2.24 5.90
CA PRO A 132 -7.84 -2.68 7.10
C PRO A 132 -9.13 -3.44 6.75
N GLU A 133 -9.21 -4.70 7.20
CA GLU A 133 -10.33 -5.62 6.95
C GLU A 133 -10.98 -6.08 8.27
N ASN A 134 -12.15 -6.71 8.17
CA ASN A 134 -12.92 -7.28 9.29
C ASN A 134 -13.28 -6.22 10.35
N LEU A 135 -13.54 -5.00 9.89
CA LEU A 135 -13.82 -3.86 10.74
C LEU A 135 -15.26 -3.88 11.25
N SER A 136 -15.46 -3.39 12.48
CA SER A 136 -16.80 -3.10 13.00
C SER A 136 -17.50 -2.04 12.17
N GLU A 137 -18.85 -2.02 12.15
CA GLU A 137 -19.62 -1.01 11.40
C GLU A 137 -19.26 0.43 11.81
N LYS A 138 -18.94 0.66 13.09
CA LYS A 138 -18.46 1.97 13.56
C LYS A 138 -17.11 2.34 12.98
N ALA A 139 -16.18 1.40 12.92
CA ALA A 139 -14.86 1.61 12.32
C ALA A 139 -14.98 1.85 10.79
N LYS A 140 -15.83 1.08 10.10
CA LYS A 140 -16.13 1.30 8.68
C LYS A 140 -16.70 2.70 8.43
N LEU A 141 -17.66 3.15 9.25
CA LEU A 141 -18.20 4.49 9.19
C LEU A 141 -17.14 5.57 9.46
N ALA A 142 -16.25 5.34 10.42
CA ALA A 142 -15.15 6.25 10.72
C ALA A 142 -14.19 6.40 9.52
N LEU A 143 -13.82 5.30 8.84
CA LEU A 143 -13.00 5.35 7.64
C LEU A 143 -13.73 6.03 6.47
N ALA A 144 -15.05 5.82 6.32
CA ALA A 144 -15.84 6.47 5.29
C ALA A 144 -15.88 8.00 5.49
N LEU A 145 -16.06 8.46 6.73
CA LEU A 145 -15.99 9.88 7.10
C LEU A 145 -14.57 10.44 6.95
N TYR A 146 -13.54 9.65 7.23
CA TYR A 146 -12.14 10.04 7.03
C TYR A 146 -11.86 10.29 5.55
N ARG A 147 -12.28 9.36 4.69
CA ARG A 147 -12.21 9.52 3.24
C ARG A 147 -12.97 10.75 2.76
N GLU A 148 -14.19 10.96 3.24
CA GLU A 148 -14.96 12.16 2.92
C GLU A 148 -14.17 13.43 3.28
N GLY A 149 -13.66 13.53 4.52
CA GLY A 149 -12.88 14.68 4.97
C GLY A 149 -11.60 14.92 4.16
N LYS A 150 -10.94 13.84 3.71
CA LYS A 150 -9.76 13.92 2.83
C LYS A 150 -10.06 14.35 1.41
N SER A 151 -11.28 14.08 0.95
CA SER A 151 -11.72 14.29 -0.43
C SER A 151 -12.47 15.61 -0.65
N MET A 152 -12.66 16.41 0.40
CA MET A 152 -13.39 17.68 0.33
C MET A 152 -12.44 18.84 0.01
N ASP A 153 -12.77 19.61 -1.03
CA ASP A 153 -12.03 20.83 -1.38
C ASP A 153 -12.22 21.93 -0.31
N HIS A 154 -13.40 22.00 0.29
CA HIS A 154 -13.76 23.04 1.24
C HIS A 154 -13.45 22.64 2.68
N VAL A 155 -12.50 23.34 3.29
CA VAL A 155 -11.92 22.99 4.60
C VAL A 155 -12.94 22.89 5.73
N VAL A 156 -14.02 23.69 5.67
CA VAL A 156 -15.09 23.68 6.66
C VAL A 156 -15.80 22.32 6.71
N TYR A 157 -16.16 21.77 5.54
CA TYR A 157 -16.82 20.47 5.46
C TYR A 157 -15.84 19.34 5.72
N ALA A 158 -14.57 19.50 5.32
CA ALA A 158 -13.52 18.56 5.69
C ALA A 158 -13.36 18.44 7.22
N CYS A 159 -13.29 19.57 7.93
CA CYS A 159 -13.24 19.60 9.39
C CYS A 159 -14.49 18.94 10.00
N LEU A 160 -15.68 19.20 9.45
CA LEU A 160 -16.91 18.57 9.94
C LEU A 160 -16.87 17.05 9.79
N SER A 161 -16.41 16.53 8.64
CA SER A 161 -16.30 15.08 8.43
C SER A 161 -15.32 14.42 9.40
N PHE A 162 -14.19 15.06 9.69
CA PHE A 162 -13.27 14.55 10.73
C PHE A 162 -13.85 14.63 12.14
N LEU A 163 -14.52 15.72 12.49
CA LEU A 163 -15.18 15.87 13.80
C LEU A 163 -16.31 14.84 13.98
N LYS A 164 -17.03 14.49 12.91
CA LYS A 164 -18.05 13.43 12.94
C LYS A 164 -17.48 12.07 13.33
N ILE A 165 -16.21 11.78 13.05
CA ILE A 165 -15.56 10.52 13.47
C ILE A 165 -15.55 10.40 14.99
N LEU A 166 -15.26 11.49 15.71
CA LEU A 166 -15.34 11.52 17.17
C LEU A 166 -16.79 11.26 17.62
N ASN A 167 -17.78 11.83 16.92
CA ASN A 167 -19.20 11.64 17.23
C ASN A 167 -19.71 10.20 17.00
N VAL A 168 -19.04 9.38 16.17
CA VAL A 168 -19.36 7.95 16.02
C VAL A 168 -19.17 7.21 17.36
N GLN A 169 -18.17 7.62 18.15
CA GLN A 169 -17.93 7.05 19.47
C GLN A 169 -18.64 7.84 20.59
N PHE A 170 -18.47 9.16 20.59
CA PHE A 170 -18.89 10.02 21.69
C PHE A 170 -20.23 10.68 21.39
N SER A 171 -21.31 10.07 21.87
CA SER A 171 -22.66 10.65 21.80
C SER A 171 -22.85 11.82 22.78
N ASN A 172 -22.07 11.85 23.87
CA ASN A 172 -22.11 12.90 24.88
C ASN A 172 -21.05 13.99 24.58
N PRO A 173 -21.45 15.26 24.41
CA PRO A 173 -20.54 16.39 24.22
C PRO A 173 -19.42 16.51 25.27
N HIS A 174 -19.73 16.34 26.56
CA HIS A 174 -18.74 16.44 27.64
C HIS A 174 -17.72 15.31 27.58
N ALA A 175 -18.14 14.10 27.21
CA ALA A 175 -17.22 12.99 27.03
C ALA A 175 -16.28 13.24 25.83
N GLN A 176 -16.80 13.81 24.74
CA GLN A 176 -15.99 14.18 23.58
C GLN A 176 -14.95 15.25 23.93
N MET A 177 -15.34 16.32 24.61
CA MET A 177 -14.43 17.39 25.03
C MET A 177 -13.34 16.88 25.98
N ALA A 178 -13.73 16.09 26.99
CA ALA A 178 -12.80 15.48 27.93
C ALA A 178 -11.82 14.53 27.23
N TRP A 179 -12.29 13.74 26.26
CA TRP A 179 -11.43 12.87 25.48
C TRP A 179 -10.42 13.67 24.66
N ILE A 180 -10.84 14.74 23.98
CA ILE A 180 -9.93 15.60 23.21
C ILE A 180 -8.79 16.11 24.11
N ASN A 181 -9.13 16.65 25.28
CA ASN A 181 -8.14 17.18 26.22
C ASN A 181 -7.16 16.11 26.74
N ASN A 182 -7.63 14.87 26.92
CA ASN A 182 -6.78 13.77 27.37
C ASN A 182 -5.90 13.19 26.25
N SER A 183 -6.34 13.29 25.00
CA SER A 183 -5.66 12.70 23.84
C SER A 183 -4.59 13.61 23.22
N VAL A 184 -4.43 14.84 23.71
CA VAL A 184 -3.46 15.80 23.14
C VAL A 184 -2.01 15.29 23.16
N ALA A 185 -1.65 14.46 24.14
CA ALA A 185 -0.32 13.85 24.25
C ALA A 185 -0.02 12.82 23.14
N SER A 186 -1.05 12.29 22.49
CA SER A 186 -0.93 11.33 21.39
C SER A 186 -0.73 11.99 20.02
N ILE A 187 -0.71 13.32 19.95
CA ILE A 187 -0.57 14.07 18.70
C ILE A 187 0.90 14.08 18.26
N CYS A 188 1.17 13.49 17.11
CA CYS A 188 2.52 13.32 16.58
C CYS A 188 2.80 14.25 15.39
N GLY A 189 1.79 14.59 14.59
CA GLY A 189 1.93 15.48 13.42
C GLY A 189 2.50 16.86 13.78
N HIS A 190 3.53 17.30 13.04
CA HIS A 190 4.22 18.57 13.31
C HIS A 190 3.26 19.78 13.25
N GLU A 191 2.42 19.87 12.22
CA GLU A 191 1.46 20.98 12.09
C GLU A 191 0.35 20.93 13.15
N ALA A 192 -0.09 19.73 13.51
CA ALA A 192 -1.07 19.51 14.58
C ALA A 192 -0.51 19.93 15.94
N ARG A 193 0.75 19.56 16.25
CA ARG A 193 1.46 19.99 17.46
C ARG A 193 1.63 21.51 17.52
N ARG A 194 2.07 22.12 16.43
CA ARG A 194 2.16 23.59 16.34
C ARG A 194 0.83 24.25 16.65
N ARG A 195 -0.27 23.77 16.04
CA ARG A 195 -1.59 24.35 16.27
C ARG A 195 -2.08 24.13 17.71
N LEU A 196 -1.83 22.95 18.27
CA LEU A 196 -2.13 22.66 19.66
C LEU A 196 -1.41 23.64 20.59
N GLU A 197 -0.12 23.87 20.39
CA GLU A 197 0.68 24.82 21.17
C GLU A 197 0.10 26.24 21.12
N GLU A 198 -0.26 26.73 19.92
CA GLU A 198 -0.93 28.02 19.74
C GLU A 198 -2.24 28.10 20.54
N LEU A 199 -3.09 27.06 20.44
CA LEU A 199 -4.37 27.03 21.15
C LEU A 199 -4.19 26.95 22.67
N THR A 200 -3.19 26.20 23.16
CA THR A 200 -2.94 26.14 24.62
C THR A 200 -2.47 27.46 25.22
N GLN A 201 -1.99 28.40 24.40
CA GLN A 201 -1.62 29.75 24.85
C GLN A 201 -2.83 30.69 24.93
N THR A 202 -3.88 30.45 24.13
CA THR A 202 -5.04 31.35 24.03
C THR A 202 -6.30 30.78 24.70
N GLU A 203 -6.43 29.46 24.74
CA GLU A 203 -7.60 28.74 25.22
C GLU A 203 -7.26 27.95 26.49
N SER A 204 -8.07 28.12 27.53
CA SER A 204 -7.95 27.33 28.77
C SER A 204 -8.45 25.89 28.62
N ASP A 205 -9.30 25.62 27.62
CA ASP A 205 -9.86 24.29 27.32
C ASP A 205 -9.94 24.10 25.80
N VAL A 206 -8.95 23.38 25.25
CA VAL A 206 -8.84 23.13 23.81
C VAL A 206 -9.99 22.26 23.30
N GLY A 207 -10.40 21.25 24.08
CA GLY A 207 -11.51 20.37 23.74
C GLY A 207 -12.82 21.13 23.62
N GLN A 208 -13.10 22.04 24.56
CA GLN A 208 -14.25 22.92 24.49
C GLN A 208 -14.18 23.87 23.29
N TYR A 209 -13.02 24.49 23.04
CA TYR A 209 -12.82 25.36 21.87
C TYR A 209 -13.13 24.61 20.57
N LEU A 210 -12.53 23.45 20.32
CA LEU A 210 -12.75 22.68 19.09
C LEU A 210 -14.20 22.18 18.97
N PHE A 211 -14.82 21.81 20.08
CA PHE A 211 -16.22 21.37 20.06
C PHE A 211 -17.19 22.51 19.73
N VAL A 212 -17.03 23.68 20.36
CA VAL A 212 -17.94 24.81 20.19
C VAL A 212 -17.63 25.57 18.90
N SER A 213 -16.40 26.03 18.75
CA SER A 213 -15.96 26.93 17.66
C SER A 213 -15.75 26.21 16.33
N SER A 214 -15.67 24.87 16.32
CA SER A 214 -15.61 24.10 15.07
C SER A 214 -16.84 23.22 14.93
N ARG A 215 -17.01 22.17 15.73
CA ARG A 215 -18.11 21.20 15.52
C ARG A 215 -19.49 21.86 15.54
N CYS A 216 -19.82 22.61 16.60
CA CYS A 216 -21.15 23.23 16.72
C CYS A 216 -21.32 24.39 15.74
N ALA A 217 -20.29 25.23 15.57
CA ALA A 217 -20.34 26.38 14.67
C ALA A 217 -20.55 26.01 13.20
N ILE A 218 -20.02 24.87 12.76
CA ILE A 218 -20.22 24.37 11.40
C ILE A 218 -21.59 23.70 11.25
N ALA A 219 -22.06 22.97 12.27
CA ALA A 219 -23.25 22.13 12.18
C ALA A 219 -24.57 22.89 12.39
N HIS A 220 -24.57 24.04 13.08
CA HIS A 220 -25.78 24.74 13.49
C HIS A 220 -25.87 26.15 12.93
N ALA A 221 -26.80 26.36 11.99
CA ALA A 221 -27.02 27.66 11.34
C ALA A 221 -27.71 28.72 12.22
N PHE A 222 -28.16 28.36 13.42
CA PHE A 222 -28.95 29.23 14.31
C PHE A 222 -28.25 29.53 15.65
N ALA A 223 -27.05 28.98 15.87
CA ALA A 223 -26.31 29.14 17.12
C ALA A 223 -25.09 30.04 16.91
N SER A 224 -24.63 30.69 17.98
CA SER A 224 -23.36 31.41 18.01
C SER A 224 -22.33 30.60 18.82
N PRO A 225 -21.08 30.46 18.36
CA PRO A 225 -20.55 30.94 17.08
C PRO A 225 -21.15 30.19 15.86
N LEU A 226 -21.23 30.87 14.72
CA LEU A 226 -21.67 30.34 13.42
C LEU A 226 -20.50 30.50 12.44
N VAL A 227 -20.27 29.50 11.59
CA VAL A 227 -19.35 29.64 10.46
C VAL A 227 -20.08 30.28 9.27
N ASN A 228 -19.70 31.51 8.93
CA ASN A 228 -20.24 32.22 7.79
C ASN A 228 -19.39 31.90 6.53
N PRO A 229 -19.96 31.26 5.49
CA PRO A 229 -19.21 30.96 4.27
C PRO A 229 -18.74 32.21 3.51
N ASP A 230 -19.38 33.36 3.74
CA ASP A 230 -18.98 34.65 3.15
C ASP A 230 -17.93 35.40 3.99
N ASP A 231 -17.59 34.90 5.19
CA ASP A 231 -16.54 35.47 6.04
C ASP A 231 -15.21 34.70 5.86
N PRO A 232 -14.21 35.28 5.17
CA PRO A 232 -12.93 34.61 4.96
C PRO A 232 -12.12 34.40 6.25
N SER A 233 -12.46 35.08 7.35
CA SER A 233 -11.80 34.86 8.64
C SER A 233 -12.15 33.51 9.26
N ASP A 234 -13.39 33.04 9.07
CA ASP A 234 -13.83 31.72 9.54
C ASP A 234 -13.14 30.59 8.78
N GLU A 235 -13.05 30.70 7.46
CA GLU A 235 -12.33 29.72 6.65
C GLU A 235 -10.85 29.66 7.05
N ARG A 236 -10.21 30.83 7.25
CA ARG A 236 -8.80 30.91 7.65
C ARG A 236 -8.56 30.26 9.01
N ARG A 237 -9.43 30.54 10.00
CA ARG A 237 -9.35 29.92 11.32
C ARG A 237 -9.51 28.40 11.23
N LEU A 238 -10.49 27.90 10.50
CA LEU A 238 -10.69 26.46 10.33
C LEU A 238 -9.55 25.79 9.56
N ARG A 239 -8.93 26.51 8.62
CA ARG A 239 -7.72 26.04 7.94
C ARG A 239 -6.53 25.92 8.89
N GLN A 240 -6.42 26.79 9.90
CA GLN A 240 -5.43 26.66 10.97
C GLN A 240 -5.75 25.47 11.90
N ASP A 241 -7.03 25.25 12.21
CA ASP A 241 -7.47 24.15 13.09
C ASP A 241 -7.42 22.77 12.39
N TYR A 242 -7.48 22.74 11.06
CA TYR A 242 -7.58 21.53 10.24
C TYR A 242 -6.53 20.45 10.58
N PRO A 243 -5.22 20.73 10.65
CA PRO A 243 -4.23 19.69 10.94
C PRO A 243 -4.46 19.01 12.29
N LEU A 244 -4.84 19.78 13.31
CA LEU A 244 -5.14 19.27 14.64
C LEU A 244 -6.41 18.42 14.64
N ILE A 245 -7.48 18.89 13.98
CA ILE A 245 -8.75 18.15 13.88
C ILE A 245 -8.56 16.83 13.13
N LYS A 246 -7.82 16.84 12.01
CA LYS A 246 -7.49 15.63 11.25
C LYS A 246 -6.71 14.64 12.12
N GLU A 247 -5.67 15.10 12.82
CA GLU A 247 -4.86 14.23 13.67
C GLU A 247 -5.68 13.62 14.81
N LEU A 248 -6.55 14.40 15.47
CA LEU A 248 -7.45 13.88 16.49
C LEU A 248 -8.36 12.77 15.95
N ALA A 249 -8.85 12.91 14.70
CA ALA A 249 -9.60 11.85 14.05
C ALA A 249 -8.78 10.59 13.80
N VAL A 250 -7.51 10.73 13.38
CA VAL A 250 -6.58 9.59 13.25
C VAL A 250 -6.39 8.90 14.60
N VAL A 251 -6.17 9.66 15.67
CA VAL A 251 -6.01 9.13 17.04
C VAL A 251 -7.25 8.37 17.49
N VAL A 252 -8.47 8.85 17.21
CA VAL A 252 -9.71 8.10 17.49
C VAL A 252 -9.72 6.78 16.72
N VAL A 253 -9.48 6.83 15.41
CA VAL A 253 -9.53 5.63 14.55
C VAL A 253 -8.53 4.57 15.02
N GLU A 254 -7.36 5.00 15.42
CA GLU A 254 -6.32 4.11 15.90
C GLU A 254 -6.57 3.58 17.32
N GLN A 255 -6.72 4.48 18.31
CA GLN A 255 -6.75 4.09 19.72
C GLN A 255 -8.13 3.59 20.19
N VAL A 256 -9.22 4.06 19.56
CA VAL A 256 -10.58 3.71 19.96
C VAL A 256 -11.17 2.64 19.06
N PHE A 257 -11.01 2.76 17.74
CA PHE A 257 -11.53 1.77 16.80
C PHE A 257 -10.55 0.65 16.46
N GLY A 258 -9.29 0.73 16.94
CA GLY A 258 -8.30 -0.34 16.79
C GLY A 258 -7.77 -0.50 15.36
N VAL A 259 -7.91 0.53 14.52
CA VAL A 259 -7.46 0.47 13.13
C VAL A 259 -6.09 1.12 13.02
N ARG A 260 -5.05 0.31 12.80
CA ARG A 260 -3.66 0.80 12.68
C ARG A 260 -3.55 1.87 11.59
N SER A 261 -2.92 3.00 11.92
CA SER A 261 -2.60 4.04 10.95
C SER A 261 -1.42 3.62 10.04
N PRO A 262 -1.23 4.27 8.88
CA PRO A 262 -0.08 3.99 8.02
C PRO A 262 1.26 4.13 8.74
N SER A 263 1.38 5.13 9.63
CA SER A 263 2.57 5.36 10.44
C SER A 263 2.85 4.19 11.38
N THR A 264 1.82 3.64 12.02
CA THR A 264 1.95 2.49 12.93
C THR A 264 2.26 1.21 12.16
N VAL A 265 1.61 0.98 11.01
CA VAL A 265 1.95 -0.14 10.13
C VAL A 265 3.42 -0.08 9.68
N TYR A 266 3.92 1.09 9.33
CA TYR A 266 5.32 1.29 8.96
C TYR A 266 6.28 1.12 10.15
N ALA A 267 5.93 1.69 11.31
CA ALA A 267 6.76 1.65 12.50
C ALA A 267 6.87 0.23 13.09
N GLU A 268 5.77 -0.53 13.13
CA GLU A 268 5.75 -1.90 13.65
C GLU A 268 6.19 -2.94 12.61
N HIS A 269 5.92 -2.70 11.33
CA HIS A 269 6.36 -3.50 10.17
C HIS A 269 6.23 -5.03 10.32
N LEU A 270 5.22 -5.48 11.08
CA LEU A 270 4.96 -6.88 11.40
C LEU A 270 4.75 -7.79 10.16
N TYR A 271 4.47 -7.18 9.01
CA TYR A 271 4.31 -7.88 7.73
C TYR A 271 5.64 -8.42 7.18
N GLU A 272 6.78 -7.93 7.65
CA GLU A 272 8.10 -8.35 7.15
C GLU A 272 8.37 -9.83 7.45
N LEU A 273 7.95 -10.32 8.62
CA LEU A 273 8.19 -11.70 9.07
C LEU A 273 6.92 -12.50 9.38
N ALA A 274 5.73 -11.96 9.09
CA ALA A 274 4.44 -12.54 9.50
C ALA A 274 4.28 -14.03 9.19
N GLY A 275 4.50 -14.44 7.95
CA GLY A 275 4.35 -15.85 7.54
C GLY A 275 5.53 -16.72 7.96
N PHE A 276 6.74 -16.15 8.09
CA PHE A 276 7.89 -16.87 8.63
C PHE A 276 7.67 -17.27 10.10
N LYS A 277 7.02 -16.43 10.91
CA LYS A 277 6.78 -16.70 12.33
C LYS A 277 6.03 -18.01 12.61
N GLU A 278 5.28 -18.54 11.67
CA GLU A 278 4.59 -19.83 11.81
C GLU A 278 5.57 -21.03 11.80
N TRP A 279 6.75 -20.85 11.19
CA TRP A 279 7.78 -21.87 11.08
C TRP A 279 8.75 -21.89 12.27
N PHE A 280 8.66 -20.89 13.15
CA PHE A 280 9.50 -20.74 14.33
C PHE A 280 8.64 -20.72 15.59
N PRO A 281 8.81 -21.67 16.52
CA PRO A 281 8.15 -21.63 17.82
C PRO A 281 8.37 -20.27 18.52
N SER A 282 7.37 -19.79 19.26
CA SER A 282 7.41 -18.43 19.85
C SER A 282 8.56 -18.23 20.83
N ASP A 283 8.86 -19.25 21.63
CA ASP A 283 9.99 -19.30 22.55
C ASP A 283 11.35 -19.25 21.85
N VAL A 284 11.43 -19.78 20.62
CA VAL A 284 12.65 -19.81 19.80
C VAL A 284 12.94 -18.43 19.20
N ARG A 285 11.90 -17.67 18.82
CA ARG A 285 12.04 -16.33 18.20
C ARG A 285 12.63 -15.29 19.16
N GLU A 286 12.29 -15.39 20.43
CA GLU A 286 12.69 -14.43 21.47
C GLU A 286 14.04 -14.78 22.11
N ASN A 287 14.62 -15.95 21.78
CA ASN A 287 15.85 -16.43 22.37
C ASN A 287 16.86 -16.87 21.31
N ALA A 288 17.87 -16.03 21.07
CA ALA A 288 18.93 -16.27 20.10
C ALA A 288 19.65 -17.63 20.31
N THR A 289 19.76 -18.11 21.54
CA THR A 289 20.39 -19.41 21.83
C THR A 289 19.50 -20.56 21.37
N LEU A 290 18.19 -20.49 21.62
CA LEU A 290 17.23 -21.49 21.13
C LEU A 290 17.09 -21.45 19.61
N LEU A 291 17.15 -20.26 19.02
CA LEU A 291 17.17 -20.07 17.56
C LEU A 291 18.38 -20.76 16.94
N ALA A 292 19.57 -20.55 17.51
CA ALA A 292 20.79 -21.23 17.06
C ALA A 292 20.73 -22.75 17.25
N GLN A 293 20.13 -23.24 18.34
CA GLN A 293 19.95 -24.67 18.58
C GLN A 293 18.95 -25.33 17.60
N SER A 294 18.05 -24.55 17.01
CA SER A 294 17.09 -25.01 15.99
C SER A 294 17.71 -25.09 14.59
N CYS A 295 19.01 -24.77 14.45
CA CYS A 295 19.75 -24.88 13.22
C CYS A 295 19.68 -26.31 12.66
N GLY A 296 19.19 -26.46 11.42
CA GLY A 296 19.09 -27.74 10.73
C GLY A 296 17.83 -28.57 11.03
N SER A 297 17.01 -28.22 12.03
CA SER A 297 15.72 -28.88 12.26
C SER A 297 14.57 -28.26 11.48
N ILE A 298 14.69 -26.97 11.11
CA ILE A 298 13.67 -26.24 10.37
C ILE A 298 13.77 -26.60 8.89
N ARG A 299 12.66 -27.07 8.33
CA ARG A 299 12.52 -27.35 6.90
C ARG A 299 11.62 -26.30 6.27
N PHE A 300 12.21 -25.44 5.46
CA PHE A 300 11.47 -24.44 4.71
C PHE A 300 10.77 -25.06 3.50
N PRO A 301 9.65 -24.49 3.05
CA PRO A 301 9.11 -24.82 1.74
C PRO A 301 10.06 -24.32 0.66
N ARG A 302 9.79 -24.71 -0.59
CA ARG A 302 10.40 -24.04 -1.75
C ARG A 302 10.03 -22.57 -1.70
N LEU A 303 11.02 -21.69 -1.82
CA LEU A 303 10.80 -20.25 -1.76
C LEU A 303 10.86 -19.64 -3.15
N ARG A 304 10.08 -18.58 -3.37
CA ARG A 304 10.21 -17.67 -4.52
C ARG A 304 10.51 -16.27 -4.01
N PHE A 305 11.49 -15.62 -4.62
CA PHE A 305 11.82 -14.23 -4.34
C PHE A 305 11.31 -13.37 -5.50
N GLU A 306 10.53 -12.34 -5.20
CA GLU A 306 9.88 -11.51 -6.22
C GLU A 306 9.91 -10.03 -5.86
N LEU A 307 9.78 -9.20 -6.89
CA LEU A 307 9.56 -7.76 -6.77
C LEU A 307 8.15 -7.47 -7.29
N VAL A 308 7.29 -6.90 -6.46
CA VAL A 308 5.88 -6.69 -6.83
C VAL A 308 5.76 -5.88 -8.12
N GLY A 309 5.07 -6.42 -9.13
CA GLY A 309 4.92 -5.77 -10.44
C GLY A 309 6.07 -6.04 -11.41
N ARG A 310 7.00 -6.94 -11.07
CA ARG A 310 8.11 -7.36 -11.93
C ARG A 310 8.26 -8.88 -11.95
N ASP A 311 8.31 -9.42 -13.15
CA ASP A 311 8.49 -10.85 -13.39
C ASP A 311 9.84 -11.17 -14.03
N GLY A 312 10.08 -12.47 -14.24
CA GLY A 312 11.13 -12.98 -15.11
C GLY A 312 12.48 -13.18 -14.42
N TYR A 313 12.51 -13.28 -13.09
CA TYR A 313 13.73 -13.61 -12.36
C TYR A 313 13.84 -15.13 -12.18
N ALA A 314 13.99 -15.86 -13.28
CA ALA A 314 13.96 -17.33 -13.29
C ALA A 314 14.87 -18.01 -12.23
N PRO A 315 16.07 -17.48 -11.90
CA PRO A 315 16.90 -18.04 -10.83
C PRO A 315 16.28 -18.02 -9.43
N LEU A 316 15.29 -17.15 -9.23
CA LEU A 316 14.64 -16.87 -7.95
C LEU A 316 13.25 -17.51 -7.80
N ASP A 317 12.79 -18.27 -8.81
CA ASP A 317 11.44 -18.85 -8.83
C ASP A 317 11.27 -20.09 -7.94
N GLU A 318 12.34 -20.85 -7.74
CA GLU A 318 12.37 -22.08 -6.94
C GLU A 318 13.70 -22.19 -6.17
N LEU A 319 13.66 -21.76 -4.91
CA LEU A 319 14.81 -21.73 -4.01
C LEU A 319 14.69 -22.80 -2.93
N GLU A 320 15.76 -23.53 -2.72
CA GLU A 320 16.00 -24.46 -1.63
C GLU A 320 16.62 -23.68 -0.46
N ALA A 321 15.85 -23.50 0.63
CA ALA A 321 16.29 -22.70 1.77
C ALA A 321 16.89 -23.60 2.87
N THR A 322 18.12 -23.27 3.26
CA THR A 322 18.85 -23.96 4.33
C THR A 322 19.20 -22.95 5.43
N PHE A 323 18.81 -23.26 6.66
CA PHE A 323 19.23 -22.48 7.82
C PHE A 323 20.73 -22.67 8.04
N LEU A 324 21.50 -21.58 8.05
CA LEU A 324 22.95 -21.62 8.24
C LEU A 324 23.36 -21.42 9.69
N GLU A 325 22.89 -20.34 10.29
CA GLU A 325 23.24 -19.94 11.65
C GLU A 325 22.21 -18.96 12.21
N ALA A 326 22.27 -18.73 13.52
CA ALA A 326 21.58 -17.62 14.15
C ALA A 326 22.45 -16.97 15.21
N ALA A 327 22.36 -15.64 15.26
CA ALA A 327 23.02 -14.80 16.26
C ALA A 327 22.13 -13.59 16.55
N ASP A 328 22.10 -13.14 17.80
CA ASP A 328 21.42 -11.90 18.22
C ASP A 328 19.94 -11.78 17.76
N GLY A 329 19.21 -12.90 17.71
CA GLY A 329 17.80 -12.93 17.30
C GLY A 329 17.60 -12.87 15.77
N CYS A 330 18.68 -12.95 15.00
CA CYS A 330 18.67 -13.03 13.55
C CYS A 330 18.97 -14.46 13.07
N ALA A 331 18.13 -14.99 12.20
CA ALA A 331 18.36 -16.25 11.50
C ALA A 331 18.89 -15.97 10.09
N LEU A 332 20.05 -16.53 9.77
CA LEU A 332 20.63 -16.50 8.44
C LEU A 332 20.24 -17.76 7.67
N ILE A 333 19.60 -17.56 6.52
CA ILE A 333 19.15 -18.59 5.61
C ILE A 333 19.88 -18.42 4.28
N GLU A 334 20.44 -19.52 3.76
CA GLU A 334 20.92 -19.58 2.38
C GLU A 334 19.84 -20.17 1.49
N CYS A 335 19.46 -19.43 0.47
CA CYS A 335 18.49 -19.83 -0.52
C CYS A 335 19.21 -20.15 -1.83
N ARG A 336 19.27 -21.42 -2.22
CA ARG A 336 19.94 -21.87 -3.44
C ARG A 336 18.92 -22.19 -4.53
N SER A 337 19.15 -21.68 -5.74
CA SER A 337 18.32 -22.03 -6.89
C SER A 337 18.45 -23.51 -7.22
N VAL A 338 17.33 -24.16 -7.49
CA VAL A 338 17.30 -25.59 -7.86
C VAL A 338 17.86 -25.81 -9.26
N ARG A 339 17.72 -24.81 -10.14
CA ARG A 339 18.00 -24.93 -11.58
C ARG A 339 19.28 -24.23 -12.00
N TYR A 340 19.69 -23.21 -11.27
CA TYR A 340 20.79 -22.33 -11.66
C TYR A 340 21.87 -22.31 -10.58
N PRO A 341 23.14 -22.05 -10.96
CA PRO A 341 24.23 -21.85 -9.99
C PRO A 341 24.09 -20.47 -9.31
N VAL A 342 23.00 -20.26 -8.60
CA VAL A 342 22.68 -19.00 -7.90
C VAL A 342 22.35 -19.32 -6.45
N SER A 343 22.94 -18.56 -5.52
CA SER A 343 22.57 -18.60 -4.11
C SER A 343 22.45 -17.18 -3.55
N ILE A 344 21.48 -16.98 -2.67
CA ILE A 344 21.21 -15.70 -2.04
C ILE A 344 20.99 -15.88 -0.53
N LYS A 345 21.57 -14.99 0.27
CA LYS A 345 21.39 -14.96 1.72
C LYS A 345 20.19 -14.10 2.12
N LEU A 346 19.35 -14.67 2.96
CA LEU A 346 18.18 -14.04 3.56
C LEU A 346 18.36 -13.99 5.08
N TYR A 347 18.11 -12.82 5.68
CA TYR A 347 18.20 -12.61 7.11
C TYR A 347 16.80 -12.37 7.66
N LEU A 348 16.39 -13.20 8.62
CA LEU A 348 15.15 -13.03 9.38
C LEU A 348 15.51 -12.49 10.76
N ASN A 349 15.45 -11.17 10.94
CA ASN A 349 15.76 -10.52 12.21
C ASN A 349 14.51 -10.43 13.08
N PHE A 350 14.28 -11.42 13.94
CA PHE A 350 13.11 -11.44 14.82
C PHE A 350 13.17 -10.42 15.95
N ALA A 351 14.38 -9.98 16.35
CA ALA A 351 14.55 -8.98 17.40
C ALA A 351 14.07 -7.59 16.95
N GLU A 352 14.29 -7.26 15.68
CA GLU A 352 13.87 -5.99 15.07
C GLU A 352 12.69 -6.14 14.12
N GLU A 353 12.10 -7.32 13.99
CA GLU A 353 11.02 -7.63 13.04
C GLU A 353 11.40 -7.37 11.56
N ARG A 354 12.68 -7.48 11.18
CA ARG A 354 13.14 -7.16 9.80
C ARG A 354 13.36 -8.36 8.90
N LEU A 355 12.94 -8.23 7.65
CA LEU A 355 13.31 -9.09 6.53
C LEU A 355 14.41 -8.40 5.71
N GLN A 356 15.63 -8.93 5.77
CA GLN A 356 16.79 -8.28 5.14
C GLN A 356 17.45 -9.19 4.12
N LEU A 357 18.01 -8.58 3.08
CA LEU A 357 18.62 -9.27 1.96
C LEU A 357 19.91 -8.56 1.58
N ASP A 358 21.01 -9.29 1.55
CA ASP A 358 22.35 -8.74 1.25
C ASP A 358 22.68 -8.99 -0.23
N LEU A 359 22.31 -8.03 -1.08
CA LEU A 359 22.61 -8.11 -2.52
C LEU A 359 24.09 -7.86 -2.87
N LEU A 360 24.86 -7.29 -1.94
CA LEU A 360 26.25 -6.92 -2.20
C LEU A 360 27.20 -8.08 -1.91
N ASN A 361 27.04 -8.73 -0.77
CA ASN A 361 27.93 -9.81 -0.32
C ASN A 361 27.19 -11.14 -0.11
N GLY A 362 25.86 -11.13 -0.11
CA GLY A 362 25.02 -12.30 0.11
C GLY A 362 24.56 -13.00 -1.16
N VAL A 363 24.92 -12.50 -2.35
CA VAL A 363 24.58 -13.12 -3.63
C VAL A 363 25.81 -13.77 -4.26
N TRP A 364 25.66 -15.01 -4.67
CA TRP A 364 26.61 -15.70 -5.54
C TRP A 364 25.89 -16.15 -6.82
N CYS A 365 26.51 -15.89 -7.96
CA CYS A 365 26.05 -16.34 -9.27
C CYS A 365 27.25 -16.92 -10.01
N GLY A 366 27.24 -18.23 -10.24
CA GLY A 366 28.22 -18.92 -11.07
C GLY A 366 27.89 -18.80 -12.55
N ASP A 367 28.92 -18.77 -13.39
CA ASP A 367 28.79 -19.01 -14.82
C ASP A 367 29.55 -20.30 -15.15
N ASP A 368 28.82 -21.38 -15.47
CA ASP A 368 29.40 -22.67 -15.83
C ASP A 368 29.69 -22.81 -17.34
N GLY A 369 29.55 -21.71 -18.10
CA GLY A 369 29.74 -21.68 -19.55
C GLY A 369 28.49 -22.03 -20.35
N THR A 370 27.38 -22.42 -19.72
CA THR A 370 26.12 -22.70 -20.41
C THR A 370 25.35 -21.42 -20.75
N ALA A 371 24.43 -21.51 -21.72
CA ALA A 371 23.54 -20.40 -22.02
C ALA A 371 22.61 -20.04 -20.86
N ASP A 372 22.17 -21.04 -20.09
CA ASP A 372 21.24 -20.86 -18.98
C ASP A 372 21.91 -20.19 -17.79
N ALA A 373 23.19 -20.50 -17.50
CA ALA A 373 23.96 -19.79 -16.49
C ALA A 373 24.22 -18.32 -16.87
N ALA A 374 24.54 -18.03 -18.14
CA ALA A 374 24.65 -16.64 -18.61
C ALA A 374 23.33 -15.86 -18.47
N GLN A 375 22.20 -16.49 -18.82
CA GLN A 375 20.87 -15.88 -18.63
C GLN A 375 20.58 -15.63 -17.14
N ALA A 376 20.93 -16.58 -16.27
CA ALA A 376 20.74 -16.44 -14.83
C ALA A 376 21.53 -15.25 -14.24
N VAL A 377 22.76 -15.04 -14.70
CA VAL A 377 23.56 -13.87 -14.29
C VAL A 377 22.87 -12.58 -14.74
N SER A 378 22.36 -12.52 -15.97
CA SER A 378 21.60 -11.37 -16.46
C SER A 378 20.35 -11.09 -15.61
N ASP A 379 19.55 -12.12 -15.34
CA ASP A 379 18.31 -12.00 -14.55
C ASP A 379 18.61 -11.54 -13.12
N MET A 380 19.71 -11.99 -12.51
CA MET A 380 20.14 -11.56 -11.18
C MET A 380 20.66 -10.12 -11.15
N LEU A 381 21.38 -9.67 -12.19
CA LEU A 381 21.76 -8.27 -12.34
C LEU A 381 20.52 -7.38 -12.50
N ARG A 382 19.54 -7.82 -13.29
CA ARG A 382 18.25 -7.12 -13.45
C ARG A 382 17.47 -7.07 -12.15
N PHE A 383 17.40 -8.18 -11.39
CA PHE A 383 16.77 -8.22 -10.07
C PHE A 383 17.40 -7.20 -9.12
N ARG A 384 18.73 -7.15 -9.05
CA ARG A 384 19.45 -6.18 -8.22
C ARG A 384 19.15 -4.74 -8.62
N TRP A 385 19.19 -4.46 -9.93
CA TRP A 385 18.85 -3.16 -10.49
C TRP A 385 17.44 -2.73 -10.10
N ASP A 386 16.45 -3.60 -10.29
CA ASP A 386 15.06 -3.30 -9.96
C ASP A 386 14.87 -3.19 -8.45
N TYR A 387 15.48 -4.03 -7.61
CA TYR A 387 15.40 -3.94 -6.15
C TYR A 387 15.81 -2.54 -5.65
N TYR A 388 16.95 -2.02 -6.11
CA TYR A 388 17.41 -0.66 -5.76
C TYR A 388 16.56 0.46 -6.36
N ARG A 389 15.74 0.17 -7.36
CA ARG A 389 14.70 1.09 -7.85
C ARG A 389 13.47 1.10 -6.97
N GLN A 390 13.52 0.53 -5.76
CA GLN A 390 12.50 0.65 -4.71
C GLN A 390 11.21 -0.10 -5.04
N TYR A 391 11.34 -1.29 -5.63
CA TYR A 391 10.23 -2.23 -5.67
C TYR A 391 10.04 -2.89 -4.30
N ILE A 392 8.82 -3.34 -4.03
CA ILE A 392 8.49 -4.07 -2.81
C ILE A 392 8.98 -5.50 -2.99
N PHE A 393 9.83 -5.96 -2.09
CA PHE A 393 10.37 -7.31 -2.10
C PHE A 393 9.45 -8.26 -1.35
N GLN A 394 9.21 -9.45 -1.91
CA GLN A 394 8.43 -10.51 -1.28
C GLN A 394 9.15 -11.85 -1.33
N VAL A 395 8.91 -12.64 -0.29
CA VAL A 395 9.25 -14.05 -0.25
C VAL A 395 7.96 -14.85 -0.16
N ARG A 396 7.77 -15.77 -1.11
CA ARG A 396 6.60 -16.65 -1.18
C ARG A 396 6.96 -18.11 -0.98
N SER A 397 6.02 -18.86 -0.43
CA SER A 397 5.99 -20.32 -0.49
C SER A 397 5.53 -20.75 -1.89
N VAL A 398 6.34 -21.51 -2.63
CA VAL A 398 5.97 -22.02 -3.96
C VAL A 398 4.81 -23.04 -3.91
N PRO A 399 4.76 -23.99 -2.94
CA PRO A 399 3.67 -24.97 -2.89
C PRO A 399 2.28 -24.36 -2.68
N ASP A 400 2.19 -23.34 -1.82
CA ASP A 400 0.90 -22.79 -1.36
C ASP A 400 0.60 -21.40 -1.94
N ASP A 401 1.58 -20.79 -2.62
CA ASP A 401 1.54 -19.41 -3.14
C ASP A 401 1.20 -18.35 -2.07
N ILE A 402 1.67 -18.57 -0.84
CA ILE A 402 1.48 -17.67 0.31
C ILE A 402 2.70 -16.78 0.49
N VAL A 403 2.49 -15.49 0.74
CA VAL A 403 3.56 -14.54 1.12
C VAL A 403 4.02 -14.84 2.55
N LEU A 404 5.28 -15.22 2.70
CA LEU A 404 5.91 -15.50 3.99
C LEU A 404 6.48 -14.24 4.65
N GLY A 405 6.94 -13.29 3.83
CA GLY A 405 7.50 -12.03 4.30
C GLY A 405 7.59 -11.01 3.18
N ARG A 406 7.59 -9.73 3.55
CA ARG A 406 7.62 -8.62 2.60
C ARG A 406 8.41 -7.44 3.14
N ALA A 407 9.42 -6.97 2.40
CA ALA A 407 10.12 -5.73 2.73
C ALA A 407 9.58 -4.56 1.90
N SER A 408 9.28 -3.45 2.56
CA SER A 408 8.81 -2.22 1.91
C SER A 408 9.92 -1.57 1.07
N ALA A 409 9.51 -0.76 0.11
CA ALA A 409 10.40 0.10 -0.65
C ALA A 409 11.20 1.03 0.30
N PHE A 410 12.51 1.16 0.09
CA PHE A 410 13.39 1.98 0.90
C PHE A 410 14.31 2.84 0.02
N ILE A 411 14.92 3.87 0.61
CA ILE A 411 15.97 4.65 -0.05
C ILE A 411 17.31 4.07 0.37
N PRO A 412 18.11 3.51 -0.56
CA PRO A 412 19.45 3.04 -0.22
C PRO A 412 20.32 4.20 0.27
N GLU A 413 20.94 4.05 1.44
CA GLU A 413 21.91 5.03 1.93
C GLU A 413 23.28 4.77 1.30
N ASN A 414 23.97 5.83 0.89
CA ASN A 414 25.33 5.78 0.32
C ASN A 414 25.50 4.86 -0.91
N HIS A 415 24.43 4.62 -1.66
CA HIS A 415 24.46 3.81 -2.88
C HIS A 415 23.98 4.64 -4.08
N TRP A 416 24.78 4.66 -5.14
CA TRP A 416 24.39 5.22 -6.43
C TRP A 416 24.20 4.09 -7.44
N LEU A 417 23.02 4.03 -8.04
CA LEU A 417 22.75 3.16 -9.17
C LEU A 417 23.58 3.61 -10.37
N ASP A 418 24.54 2.80 -10.81
CA ASP A 418 25.33 3.06 -12.02
C ASP A 418 24.53 2.67 -13.27
N PRO A 419 24.13 3.62 -14.14
CA PRO A 419 23.39 3.31 -15.37
C PRO A 419 24.08 2.27 -16.27
N ASN A 420 25.38 2.07 -16.14
CA ASN A 420 26.13 1.07 -16.89
C ASN A 420 25.86 -0.37 -16.45
N GLU A 421 25.25 -0.61 -15.29
CA GLU A 421 24.85 -1.98 -14.88
C GLU A 421 23.88 -2.61 -15.90
N LEU A 422 23.06 -1.80 -16.58
CA LEU A 422 22.20 -2.28 -17.67
C LEU A 422 22.98 -2.74 -18.91
N ASN A 423 24.20 -2.21 -19.13
CA ASN A 423 25.06 -2.70 -20.20
C ASN A 423 25.59 -4.10 -19.87
N GLU A 424 25.87 -4.38 -18.59
CA GLU A 424 26.26 -5.71 -18.14
C GLU A 424 25.10 -6.71 -18.24
N VAL A 425 23.87 -6.30 -17.89
CA VAL A 425 22.65 -7.11 -18.14
C VAL A 425 22.59 -7.54 -19.62
N ARG A 426 22.65 -6.57 -20.55
CA ARG A 426 22.61 -6.84 -21.99
C ARG A 426 23.75 -7.72 -22.47
N ARG A 427 24.97 -7.48 -21.97
CA ARG A 427 26.15 -8.29 -22.30
C ARG A 427 25.94 -9.76 -21.96
N PHE A 428 25.32 -10.07 -20.81
CA PHE A 428 25.02 -11.46 -20.43
C PHE A 428 23.83 -12.05 -21.21
N GLU A 429 22.85 -11.23 -21.60
CA GLU A 429 21.78 -11.66 -22.54
C GLU A 429 22.36 -12.05 -23.90
N ASP A 430 23.23 -11.21 -24.47
CA ASP A 430 23.90 -11.48 -25.74
C ASP A 430 24.78 -12.74 -25.64
N LEU A 431 25.51 -12.90 -24.54
CA LEU A 431 26.32 -14.09 -24.28
C LEU A 431 25.46 -15.37 -24.20
N ALA A 432 24.30 -15.30 -23.54
CA ALA A 432 23.36 -16.41 -23.49
C ALA A 432 22.86 -16.78 -24.90
N GLN A 433 22.49 -15.78 -25.72
CA GLN A 433 22.06 -16.01 -27.10
C GLN A 433 23.17 -16.64 -27.96
N MET A 434 24.40 -16.12 -27.87
CA MET A 434 25.57 -16.68 -28.57
C MET A 434 25.80 -18.15 -28.20
N ARG A 435 25.70 -18.50 -26.92
CA ARG A 435 25.86 -19.88 -26.44
C ARG A 435 24.73 -20.80 -26.90
N ARG A 436 23.49 -20.31 -27.00
CA ARG A 436 22.36 -21.06 -27.57
C ARG A 436 22.60 -21.35 -29.05
N ALA A 437 23.06 -20.36 -29.81
CA ALA A 437 23.38 -20.52 -31.23
C ALA A 437 24.49 -21.55 -31.45
N ALA A 438 25.60 -21.44 -30.71
CA ALA A 438 26.72 -22.36 -30.81
C ALA A 438 26.36 -23.83 -30.47
N LYS A 439 25.35 -24.05 -29.61
CA LYS A 439 24.85 -25.39 -29.26
C LYS A 439 23.96 -25.99 -30.36
N ASN A 440 23.32 -25.17 -31.19
CA ASN A 440 22.46 -25.61 -32.29
C ASN A 440 23.24 -25.94 -33.57
N ASP A 441 24.47 -25.44 -33.69
CA ASP A 441 25.39 -25.71 -34.81
C ASP A 441 26.24 -26.99 -34.62
N LEU A 442 26.11 -27.65 -33.46
CA LEU A 442 26.72 -28.94 -33.10
C LEU A 442 25.66 -30.05 -33.11
#